data_AF-A0A840YY14-F1
#
_entry.id   AF-A0A840YY14-F1
#
_cell.length_a   1.000
_cell.length_b   1.000
_cell.length_c   1.000
_cell.angle_alpha   90.00
_cell.angle_beta   90.00
_cell.angle_gamma   90.00
#
_symmetry.space_group_name_H-M   'P 1'
#
loop_
_entity.id
_entity.type
_entity.pdbx_description
1 polymer ?
#
loop_
_entity_poly.entity_id
_entity_poly.type
_entity_poly.pdbx_seq_one_letter_code
_entity_poly.pdbx_strand_id
1 'polypeptide(L)'
;MIALGYALSVAVIAPQAQAATQTAPTAKAEGADATPAAAPVDPARLAAARPVVDQIWPLGTYARIMHATMNTIIKSSLASMYDIKPSDIDPDAEKKAGDDKSIGELATDKDPAFKKRMDITMKVMFDEMAKLMTEIEPQVRVALAHAYARKFSVAQLDDLHRFFATPTGAVYAHDSMTMMMGPDMMQAMKSFTPRLIKQMPEIMKKVEAATKDLPPPAKETKQ
;
A
#
# COMPACT_ATOMS: atom_id res chain seq x y z
N MET A 1 -30.04 -34.39 71.55
CA MET A 1 -28.80 -34.41 72.35
C MET A 1 -27.61 -34.49 71.40
N ILE A 2 -26.49 -33.90 71.81
CA ILE A 2 -25.27 -33.52 71.08
C ILE A 2 -24.46 -34.73 70.55
N ALA A 3 -23.83 -34.57 69.37
CA ALA A 3 -22.40 -34.85 69.05
C ALA A 3 -22.23 -35.13 67.54
N LEU A 4 -21.64 -34.21 66.77
CA LEU A 4 -20.20 -34.10 66.40
C LEU A 4 -19.60 -35.32 65.68
N GLY A 5 -19.05 -35.08 64.49
CA GLY A 5 -17.74 -35.66 64.14
C GLY A 5 -17.57 -36.34 62.79
N TYR A 6 -16.79 -35.67 61.95
CA TYR A 6 -15.82 -36.20 60.97
C TYR A 6 -16.26 -36.67 59.57
N ALA A 7 -15.69 -35.95 58.60
CA ALA A 7 -15.61 -36.26 57.18
C ALA A 7 -14.56 -37.34 56.90
N LEU A 8 -14.77 -38.11 55.82
CA LEU A 8 -13.69 -38.71 55.04
C LEU A 8 -14.12 -38.81 53.57
N SER A 9 -13.56 -37.94 52.74
CA SER A 9 -13.70 -37.96 51.28
C SER A 9 -12.81 -39.05 50.70
N VAL A 10 -13.37 -39.94 49.87
CA VAL A 10 -12.63 -40.99 49.17
C VAL A 10 -11.95 -40.39 47.95
N ALA A 11 -10.62 -40.42 47.92
CA ALA A 11 -9.81 -40.09 46.75
C ALA A 11 -9.74 -41.31 45.81
N VAL A 12 -10.22 -41.14 44.57
CA VAL A 12 -10.05 -42.13 43.50
C VAL A 12 -8.67 -41.93 42.88
N ILE A 13 -7.84 -42.96 42.96
CA ILE A 13 -6.53 -43.06 42.29
C ILE A 13 -6.78 -43.56 40.86
N ALA A 14 -6.41 -42.77 39.87
CA ALA A 14 -6.31 -43.19 38.48
C ALA A 14 -4.82 -43.20 38.04
N PRO A 15 -4.41 -44.14 37.17
CA PRO A 15 -3.01 -44.52 36.96
C PRO A 15 -2.23 -43.51 36.13
N GLN A 16 -0.97 -43.32 36.49
CA GLN A 16 0.01 -42.53 35.74
C GLN A 16 0.43 -43.29 34.47
N ALA A 17 -0.01 -42.79 33.31
CA ALA A 17 0.56 -43.17 32.03
C ALA A 17 1.84 -42.35 31.79
N GLN A 18 2.99 -43.01 31.87
CA GLN A 18 4.27 -42.46 31.43
C GLN A 18 4.23 -42.30 29.89
N ALA A 19 4.12 -41.06 29.41
CA ALA A 19 4.38 -40.76 28.00
C ALA A 19 5.87 -40.45 27.83
N ALA A 20 6.54 -41.30 27.06
CA ALA A 20 7.93 -41.18 26.69
C ALA A 20 8.21 -39.85 25.99
N THR A 21 9.28 -39.19 26.41
CA THR A 21 9.91 -38.05 25.72
C THR A 21 10.44 -38.49 24.36
N GLN A 22 9.72 -38.14 23.29
CA GLN A 22 10.30 -38.06 21.95
C GLN A 22 10.79 -36.62 21.73
N THR A 23 12.10 -36.42 21.90
CA THR A 23 12.80 -35.25 21.38
C THR A 23 12.86 -35.34 19.85
N ALA A 24 11.91 -34.71 19.17
CA ALA A 24 12.08 -34.35 17.77
C ALA A 24 13.03 -33.13 17.69
N PRO A 25 14.05 -33.14 16.80
CA PRO A 25 14.88 -31.97 16.62
C PRO A 25 14.02 -30.88 15.98
N THR A 26 13.72 -29.82 16.74
CA THR A 26 13.20 -28.57 16.20
C THR A 26 14.24 -28.03 15.23
N ALA A 27 13.96 -28.17 13.93
CA ALA A 27 14.58 -27.37 12.90
C ALA A 27 14.34 -25.90 13.27
N LYS A 28 15.41 -25.24 13.69
CA LYS A 28 15.44 -23.81 13.95
C LYS A 28 15.18 -23.13 12.60
N ALA A 29 13.94 -22.73 12.35
CA ALA A 29 13.62 -21.78 11.31
C ALA A 29 14.23 -20.44 11.75
N GLU A 30 15.47 -20.20 11.35
CA GLU A 30 16.09 -18.88 11.38
C GLU A 30 15.38 -17.99 10.37
N GLY A 31 14.93 -16.81 10.83
CA GLY A 31 14.66 -15.68 9.95
C GLY A 31 13.23 -15.54 9.44
N ALA A 32 12.23 -15.50 10.33
CA ALA A 32 11.13 -14.58 10.10
C ALA A 32 11.30 -13.47 11.15
N ASP A 33 11.64 -12.26 10.70
CA ASP A 33 11.52 -11.06 11.52
C ASP A 33 10.06 -10.95 11.97
N ALA A 34 9.77 -11.53 13.14
CA ALA A 34 8.50 -11.38 13.80
C ALA A 34 8.42 -9.92 14.22
N THR A 35 7.79 -9.12 13.36
CA THR A 35 7.32 -7.78 13.73
C THR A 35 6.61 -7.93 15.09
N PRO A 36 7.01 -7.18 16.14
CA PRO A 36 6.43 -7.34 17.46
C PRO A 36 4.91 -7.36 17.38
N ALA A 37 4.28 -8.40 17.92
CA ALA A 37 2.84 -8.52 17.93
C ALA A 37 2.25 -7.24 18.54
N ALA A 38 1.51 -6.47 17.74
CA ALA A 38 0.95 -5.21 18.18
C ALA A 38 0.08 -5.44 19.42
N ALA A 39 0.19 -4.57 20.42
CA ALA A 39 -0.54 -4.68 21.67
C ALA A 39 -2.06 -4.93 21.43
N PRO A 40 -2.72 -5.73 22.29
CA PRO A 40 -4.14 -6.01 22.17
C PRO A 40 -4.93 -4.70 22.10
N VAL A 41 -5.87 -4.61 21.15
CA VAL A 41 -6.71 -3.43 20.97
C VAL A 41 -7.83 -3.45 22.02
N ASP A 42 -8.04 -2.32 22.69
CA ASP A 42 -9.17 -2.13 23.61
C ASP A 42 -10.51 -2.35 22.87
N PRO A 43 -11.38 -3.28 23.32
CA PRO A 43 -12.66 -3.57 22.67
C PRO A 43 -13.59 -2.36 22.55
N ALA A 44 -13.61 -1.46 23.54
CA ALA A 44 -14.45 -0.26 23.51
C ALA A 44 -13.96 0.74 22.46
N ARG A 45 -12.63 0.91 22.34
CA ARG A 45 -12.04 1.73 21.28
C ARG A 45 -12.27 1.12 19.90
N LEU A 46 -12.19 -0.20 19.78
CA LEU A 46 -12.47 -0.88 18.52
C LEU A 46 -13.93 -0.71 18.10
N ALA A 47 -14.87 -0.81 19.04
CA ALA A 47 -16.28 -0.56 18.78
C ALA A 47 -16.52 0.88 18.30
N ALA A 48 -15.90 1.87 18.93
CA ALA A 48 -15.99 3.28 18.54
C ALA A 48 -15.28 3.60 17.20
N ALA A 49 -14.22 2.88 16.86
CA ALA A 49 -13.43 3.13 15.64
C ALA A 49 -14.11 2.64 14.36
N ARG A 50 -14.90 1.56 14.42
CA ARG A 50 -15.61 1.00 13.27
C ARG A 50 -16.47 2.03 12.52
N PRO A 51 -17.42 2.74 13.15
CA PRO A 51 -18.27 3.69 12.43
C PRO A 51 -17.48 4.87 11.83
N VAL A 52 -16.38 5.29 12.47
CA VAL A 52 -15.47 6.30 11.89
C VAL A 52 -14.83 5.79 10.60
N VAL A 53 -14.30 4.57 10.60
CA VAL A 53 -13.68 3.96 9.42
C VAL A 53 -14.71 3.71 8.32
N ASP A 54 -15.96 3.40 8.66
CA ASP A 54 -17.04 3.22 7.69
C ASP A 54 -17.35 4.51 6.91
N GLN A 55 -17.13 5.68 7.53
CA GLN A 55 -17.31 6.99 6.90
C GLN A 55 -16.10 7.39 6.05
N ILE A 56 -14.89 7.07 6.50
CA ILE A 56 -13.64 7.40 5.79
C ILE A 56 -13.39 6.44 4.62
N TRP A 57 -13.67 5.16 4.82
CA TRP A 57 -13.40 4.08 3.89
C TRP A 57 -14.64 3.19 3.67
N PRO A 58 -15.71 3.74 3.08
CA PRO A 58 -16.89 2.97 2.73
C PRO A 58 -16.56 1.92 1.66
N LEU A 59 -17.33 0.83 1.60
CA LEU A 59 -17.13 -0.21 0.59
C LEU A 59 -17.18 0.35 -0.84
N GLY A 60 -16.35 -0.20 -1.72
CA GLY A 60 -16.18 0.25 -3.08
C GLY A 60 -15.24 1.45 -3.22
N THR A 61 -14.57 1.89 -2.15
CA THR A 61 -13.61 3.00 -2.21
C THR A 61 -12.45 2.66 -3.13
N TYR A 62 -11.94 1.42 -3.08
CA TYR A 62 -10.88 0.99 -4.01
C TYR A 62 -11.32 1.03 -5.46
N ALA A 63 -12.51 0.50 -5.79
CA ALA A 63 -13.04 0.55 -7.14
C ALA A 63 -13.19 2.00 -7.62
N ARG A 64 -13.75 2.90 -6.79
CA ARG A 64 -13.88 4.32 -7.15
C ARG A 64 -12.54 4.99 -7.42
N ILE A 65 -11.56 4.79 -6.54
CA ILE A 65 -10.21 5.34 -6.71
C ILE A 65 -9.61 4.82 -8.02
N MET A 66 -9.68 3.52 -8.28
CA MET A 66 -9.10 2.93 -9.49
C MET A 66 -9.76 3.43 -10.76
N HIS A 67 -11.09 3.56 -10.77
CA HIS A 67 -11.82 4.14 -11.89
C HIS A 67 -11.45 5.61 -12.11
N ALA A 68 -11.31 6.39 -11.03
CA ALA A 68 -10.88 7.78 -11.11
C ALA A 68 -9.45 7.90 -11.64
N THR A 69 -8.52 7.08 -11.16
CA THR A 69 -7.13 7.03 -11.63
C THR A 69 -7.06 6.62 -13.10
N MET A 70 -7.80 5.58 -13.52
CA MET A 70 -7.84 5.16 -14.93
C MET A 70 -8.36 6.29 -15.82
N ASN A 71 -9.47 6.93 -15.44
CA ASN A 71 -9.99 8.09 -16.16
C ASN A 71 -8.96 9.21 -16.25
N THR A 72 -8.24 9.48 -15.17
CA THR A 72 -7.16 10.47 -15.17
C THR A 72 -6.02 10.05 -16.07
N ILE A 73 -5.52 8.81 -16.04
CA ILE A 73 -4.42 8.33 -16.89
C ILE A 73 -4.79 8.37 -18.36
N ILE A 74 -6.00 7.90 -18.70
CA ILE A 74 -6.53 7.98 -20.07
C ILE A 74 -6.58 9.44 -20.53
N LYS A 75 -7.07 10.35 -19.68
CA LYS A 75 -7.14 11.79 -19.97
C LYS A 75 -5.77 12.50 -19.92
N SER A 76 -4.84 12.03 -19.09
CA SER A 76 -3.51 12.61 -18.85
C SER A 76 -2.43 11.99 -19.72
N SER A 77 -2.84 11.15 -20.67
CA SER A 77 -2.12 10.85 -21.90
C SER A 77 -1.23 9.60 -21.91
N LEU A 78 -1.87 8.43 -22.12
CA LEU A 78 -1.25 7.34 -22.89
C LEU A 78 -0.88 7.82 -24.30
N ALA A 79 -1.66 8.74 -24.88
CA ALA A 79 -1.42 9.32 -26.19
C ALA A 79 -0.07 10.03 -26.29
N SER A 80 0.28 10.86 -25.30
CA SER A 80 1.55 11.59 -25.27
C SER A 80 2.76 10.67 -25.16
N MET A 81 2.61 9.46 -24.62
CA MET A 81 3.69 8.47 -24.58
C MET A 81 3.89 7.80 -25.95
N TYR A 82 2.82 7.63 -26.73
CA TYR A 82 2.90 7.12 -28.10
C TYR A 82 3.40 8.16 -29.09
N ASP A 83 3.17 9.43 -28.82
CA ASP A 83 3.58 10.53 -29.69
C ASP A 83 5.03 10.96 -29.46
N ILE A 84 5.73 10.40 -28.46
CA ILE A 84 7.16 10.67 -28.22
C ILE A 84 7.97 10.19 -29.42
N LYS A 85 8.71 11.12 -30.03
CA LYS A 85 9.67 10.85 -31.08
C LYS A 85 11.08 10.72 -30.52
N PRO A 86 11.98 9.96 -31.19
CA PRO A 86 13.39 9.93 -30.82
C PRO A 86 14.02 11.32 -30.68
N SER A 87 13.66 12.25 -31.58
CA SER A 87 14.13 13.64 -31.58
C SER A 87 13.71 14.46 -30.35
N ASP A 88 12.58 14.12 -29.72
CA ASP A 88 12.12 14.77 -28.48
C ASP A 88 13.00 14.43 -27.27
N ILE A 89 13.78 13.35 -27.35
CA ILE A 89 14.67 12.85 -26.28
C ILE A 89 16.14 13.18 -26.60
N ASP A 90 16.58 12.92 -27.83
CA ASP A 90 17.90 13.26 -28.34
C ASP A 90 17.76 13.92 -29.72
N PRO A 91 18.06 15.22 -29.86
CA PRO A 91 17.93 15.96 -31.14
C PRO A 91 18.76 15.36 -32.28
N ASP A 92 19.77 14.54 -31.99
CA ASP A 92 20.60 13.85 -32.99
C ASP A 92 20.17 12.39 -33.21
N ALA A 93 19.10 11.91 -32.56
CA ALA A 93 18.61 10.54 -32.69
C ALA A 93 18.16 10.21 -34.12
N GLU A 94 17.51 11.15 -34.81
CA GLU A 94 17.07 10.97 -36.20
C GLU A 94 18.24 10.68 -37.15
N LYS A 95 19.38 11.36 -36.96
CA LYS A 95 20.60 11.11 -37.75
C LYS A 95 21.20 9.72 -37.51
N LYS A 96 20.96 9.13 -36.33
CA LYS A 96 21.46 7.81 -35.95
C LYS A 96 20.51 6.68 -36.37
N ALA A 97 19.20 6.93 -36.33
CA ALA A 97 18.15 5.91 -36.56
C ALA A 97 17.59 5.90 -38.00
N GLY A 98 17.69 7.01 -38.73
CA GLY A 98 17.24 7.12 -40.12
C GLY A 98 15.75 7.42 -40.31
N ASP A 99 14.94 7.36 -39.25
CA ASP A 99 13.58 7.92 -39.19
C ASP A 99 13.29 8.52 -37.81
N ASP A 100 12.37 9.48 -37.75
CA ASP A 100 11.89 10.12 -36.51
C ASP A 100 10.42 9.75 -36.22
N LYS A 101 10.05 8.51 -36.53
CA LYS A 101 8.70 8.02 -36.24
C LYS A 101 8.51 7.89 -34.73
N SER A 102 7.32 8.25 -34.26
CA SER A 102 6.99 8.08 -32.85
C SER A 102 6.91 6.60 -32.49
N ILE A 103 6.99 6.28 -31.20
CA ILE A 103 6.84 4.91 -30.71
C ILE A 103 5.49 4.32 -31.18
N GLY A 104 4.43 5.13 -31.20
CA GLY A 104 3.11 4.73 -31.69
C GLY A 104 3.08 4.42 -33.18
N GLU A 105 3.76 5.24 -34.00
CA GLU A 105 3.86 5.04 -35.46
C GLU A 105 4.61 3.75 -35.79
N LEU A 106 5.78 3.55 -35.18
CA LEU A 106 6.59 2.32 -35.36
C LEU A 106 5.84 1.05 -34.93
N ALA A 107 5.03 1.13 -33.87
CA ALA A 107 4.23 0.01 -33.40
C ALA A 107 3.03 -0.27 -34.32
N THR A 108 2.41 0.78 -34.88
CA THR A 108 1.26 0.66 -35.80
C THR A 108 1.68 0.07 -37.15
N ASP A 109 2.88 0.40 -37.65
CA ASP A 109 3.44 -0.20 -38.86
C ASP A 109 3.53 -1.74 -38.77
N LYS A 110 3.76 -2.28 -37.56
CA LYS A 110 3.86 -3.73 -37.29
C LYS A 110 2.53 -4.35 -36.89
N ASP A 111 1.68 -3.62 -36.18
CA ASP A 111 0.35 -4.05 -35.75
C ASP A 111 -0.64 -2.88 -35.91
N PRO A 112 -1.43 -2.83 -37.00
CA PRO A 112 -2.44 -1.80 -37.21
C PRO A 112 -3.47 -1.69 -36.09
N ALA A 113 -3.63 -2.74 -35.28
CA ALA A 113 -4.52 -2.77 -34.12
C ALA A 113 -3.81 -2.47 -32.80
N PHE A 114 -2.53 -2.08 -32.80
CA PHE A 114 -1.70 -1.90 -31.60
C PHE A 114 -2.37 -1.03 -30.54
N LYS A 115 -2.85 0.17 -30.93
CA LYS A 115 -3.51 1.11 -30.01
C LYS A 115 -4.75 0.50 -29.37
N LYS A 116 -5.62 -0.10 -30.19
CA LYS A 116 -6.85 -0.77 -29.73
C LYS A 116 -6.51 -1.95 -28.79
N ARG A 117 -5.48 -2.72 -29.11
CA ARG A 117 -5.01 -3.84 -28.28
C ARG A 117 -4.52 -3.31 -26.93
N MET A 118 -3.74 -2.24 -26.90
CA MET A 118 -3.28 -1.68 -25.64
C MET A 118 -4.43 -1.11 -24.80
N ASP A 119 -5.36 -0.37 -25.42
CA ASP A 119 -6.52 0.17 -24.71
C ASP A 119 -7.34 -0.95 -24.05
N ILE A 120 -7.55 -2.07 -24.76
CA ILE A 120 -8.21 -3.26 -24.22
C ILE A 120 -7.38 -3.90 -23.10
N THR A 121 -6.08 -4.12 -23.32
CA THR A 121 -5.20 -4.72 -22.31
C THR A 121 -5.19 -3.91 -21.02
N MET A 122 -5.03 -2.59 -21.13
CA MET A 122 -5.04 -1.69 -19.97
C MET A 122 -6.38 -1.76 -19.26
N LYS A 123 -7.48 -1.64 -20.01
CA LYS A 123 -8.83 -1.72 -19.42
C LYS A 123 -9.03 -3.02 -18.65
N VAL A 124 -8.70 -4.17 -19.26
CA VAL A 124 -8.86 -5.48 -18.61
C VAL A 124 -7.98 -5.59 -17.36
N MET A 125 -6.72 -5.14 -17.42
CA MET A 125 -5.84 -5.17 -16.24
C MET A 125 -6.39 -4.29 -15.10
N PHE A 126 -6.92 -3.11 -15.40
CA PHE A 126 -7.53 -2.24 -14.39
C PHE A 126 -8.80 -2.86 -13.79
N ASP A 127 -9.67 -3.42 -14.62
CA ASP A 127 -10.91 -4.05 -14.17
C ASP A 127 -10.62 -5.26 -13.24
N GLU A 128 -9.66 -6.12 -13.61
CA GLU A 128 -9.25 -7.25 -12.77
C GLU A 128 -8.55 -6.82 -11.47
N MET A 129 -7.70 -5.79 -11.53
CA MET A 129 -7.07 -5.25 -10.31
C MET A 129 -8.10 -4.61 -9.37
N ALA A 130 -9.07 -3.87 -9.92
CA ALA A 130 -10.15 -3.28 -9.14
C ALA A 130 -10.99 -4.35 -8.44
N LYS A 131 -11.24 -5.49 -9.10
CA LYS A 131 -11.92 -6.65 -8.50
C LYS A 131 -11.13 -7.21 -7.32
N LEU A 132 -9.84 -7.52 -7.51
CA LEU A 132 -8.97 -8.04 -6.44
C LEU A 132 -8.89 -7.08 -5.24
N MET A 133 -8.77 -5.77 -5.51
CA MET A 133 -8.74 -4.75 -4.46
C MET A 133 -10.09 -4.62 -3.73
N THR A 134 -11.20 -4.82 -4.41
CA THR A 134 -12.53 -4.84 -3.79
C THR A 134 -12.70 -6.06 -2.88
N GLU A 135 -12.14 -7.21 -3.24
CA GLU A 135 -12.19 -8.43 -2.43
C GLU A 135 -11.42 -8.31 -1.11
N ILE A 136 -10.28 -7.59 -1.09
CA ILE A 136 -9.49 -7.36 0.13
C ILE A 136 -10.01 -6.19 0.97
N GLU A 137 -10.84 -5.30 0.41
CA GLU A 137 -11.35 -4.09 1.07
C GLU A 137 -11.96 -4.33 2.47
N PRO A 138 -12.75 -5.39 2.72
CA PRO A 138 -13.26 -5.67 4.06
C PRO A 138 -12.15 -5.91 5.09
N GLN A 139 -11.05 -6.58 4.69
CA GLN A 139 -9.90 -6.83 5.57
C GLN A 139 -9.14 -5.53 5.86
N VAL A 140 -9.00 -4.67 4.85
CA VAL A 140 -8.40 -3.33 5.00
C VAL A 140 -9.20 -2.50 6.00
N ARG A 141 -10.54 -2.51 5.93
CA ARG A 141 -11.40 -1.79 6.89
C ARG A 141 -11.22 -2.30 8.31
N VAL A 142 -11.09 -3.62 8.51
CA VAL A 142 -10.78 -4.20 9.83
C VAL A 142 -9.41 -3.71 10.33
N ALA A 143 -8.38 -3.73 9.47
CA ALA A 143 -7.05 -3.26 9.82
C ALA A 143 -7.04 -1.76 10.17
N LEU A 144 -7.76 -0.93 9.41
CA LEU A 144 -7.93 0.49 9.68
C LEU A 144 -8.64 0.72 11.01
N ALA A 145 -9.72 0.00 11.31
CA ALA A 145 -10.42 0.11 12.59
C ALA A 145 -9.49 -0.21 13.77
N HIS A 146 -8.62 -1.22 13.62
CA HIS A 146 -7.60 -1.54 14.62
C HIS A 146 -6.54 -0.43 14.77
N ALA A 147 -6.11 0.18 13.66
CA ALA A 147 -5.16 1.28 13.69
C ALA A 147 -5.76 2.52 14.38
N TYR A 148 -7.01 2.87 14.06
CA TYR A 148 -7.74 3.98 14.68
C TYR A 148 -7.98 3.75 16.18
N ALA A 149 -8.41 2.55 16.57
CA ALA A 149 -8.62 2.20 17.96
C ALA A 149 -7.34 2.25 18.81
N ARG A 150 -6.18 1.96 18.21
CA ARG A 150 -4.88 2.13 18.89
C ARG A 150 -4.46 3.58 18.99
N LYS A 151 -4.77 4.40 17.98
CA LYS A 151 -4.31 5.78 17.89
C LYS A 151 -5.14 6.75 18.73
N PHE A 152 -6.45 6.54 18.81
CA PHE A 152 -7.40 7.50 19.38
C PHE A 152 -8.11 6.93 20.63
N SER A 153 -8.54 7.82 21.52
CA SER A 153 -9.44 7.46 22.62
C SER A 153 -10.89 7.32 22.12
N VAL A 154 -11.76 6.72 22.93
CA VAL A 154 -13.20 6.63 22.62
C VAL A 154 -13.79 8.02 22.35
N ALA A 155 -13.51 9.00 23.22
CA ALA A 155 -14.00 10.36 23.06
C ALA A 155 -13.56 11.02 21.74
N GLN A 156 -12.31 10.81 21.33
CA GLN A 156 -11.80 11.33 20.05
C GLN A 156 -12.47 10.63 18.85
N LEU A 157 -12.71 9.33 18.94
CA LEU A 157 -13.43 8.58 17.90
C LEU A 157 -14.89 9.06 17.79
N ASP A 158 -15.54 9.35 18.91
CA ASP A 158 -16.89 9.93 18.93
C ASP A 158 -16.93 11.35 18.33
N ASP A 159 -15.91 12.17 18.61
CA ASP A 159 -15.75 13.49 17.99
C ASP A 159 -15.59 13.38 16.46
N LEU A 160 -14.73 12.48 16.00
CA LEU A 160 -14.52 12.21 14.57
C LEU A 160 -15.81 11.71 13.91
N HIS A 161 -16.49 10.76 14.53
CA HIS A 161 -17.75 10.21 14.04
C HIS A 161 -18.82 11.31 13.89
N ARG A 162 -18.96 12.19 14.90
CA ARG A 162 -19.86 13.36 14.82
C ARG A 162 -19.47 14.32 13.71
N PHE A 163 -18.19 14.61 13.55
CA PHE A 163 -17.71 15.50 12.50
C PHE A 163 -18.03 14.93 11.10
N PHE A 164 -17.69 13.67 10.85
CA PHE A 164 -17.94 13.01 9.55
C PHE A 164 -19.42 12.77 9.26
N ALA A 165 -20.29 12.79 10.28
CA ALA A 165 -21.74 12.78 10.09
C ALA A 165 -22.30 14.14 9.61
N THR A 166 -21.52 15.22 9.66
CA THR A 166 -21.92 16.52 9.07
C THR A 166 -21.78 16.50 7.54
N PRO A 167 -22.54 17.32 6.80
CA PRO A 167 -22.39 17.42 5.35
C PRO A 167 -20.95 17.74 4.90
N THR A 168 -20.28 18.67 5.59
CA THR A 168 -18.89 19.05 5.30
C THR A 168 -17.93 17.93 5.65
N GLY A 169 -18.10 17.27 6.80
CA GLY A 169 -17.25 16.19 7.23
C GLY A 169 -17.34 14.96 6.31
N ALA A 170 -18.53 14.65 5.80
CA ALA A 170 -18.73 13.57 4.84
C ALA A 170 -17.97 13.82 3.53
N VAL A 171 -18.04 15.05 3.00
CA VAL A 171 -17.26 15.46 1.81
C VAL A 171 -15.77 15.35 2.09
N TYR A 172 -15.31 15.87 3.24
CA TYR A 172 -13.90 15.80 3.61
C TYR A 172 -13.40 14.36 3.75
N ALA A 173 -14.16 13.48 4.41
CA ALA A 173 -13.81 12.07 4.59
C ALA A 173 -13.65 11.34 3.24
N HIS A 174 -14.56 11.61 2.29
CA HIS A 174 -14.54 10.99 0.97
C HIS A 174 -13.44 11.55 0.05
N ASP A 175 -13.23 12.87 0.06
CA ASP A 175 -12.41 13.52 -0.95
C ASP A 175 -10.97 13.80 -0.52
N SER A 176 -10.69 13.90 0.78
CA SER A 176 -9.38 14.35 1.29
C SER A 176 -8.18 13.57 0.74
N MET A 177 -8.29 12.24 0.61
CA MET A 177 -7.21 11.43 0.04
C MET A 177 -7.02 11.72 -1.45
N THR A 178 -8.12 11.84 -2.19
CA THR A 178 -8.12 12.13 -3.63
C THR A 178 -7.62 13.55 -3.91
N MET A 179 -7.94 14.52 -3.05
CA MET A 179 -7.42 15.88 -3.11
C MET A 179 -5.89 15.91 -3.00
N MET A 180 -5.31 15.10 -2.10
CA MET A 180 -3.84 14.98 -1.96
C MET A 180 -3.19 14.34 -3.20
N MET A 181 -3.95 13.57 -3.98
CA MET A 181 -3.51 13.01 -5.27
C MET A 181 -4.03 13.82 -6.47
N GLY A 182 -4.60 15.00 -6.21
CA GLY A 182 -5.24 15.83 -7.22
C GLY A 182 -4.25 16.54 -8.15
N PRO A 183 -4.77 17.20 -9.21
CA PRO A 183 -3.96 17.87 -10.23
C PRO A 183 -3.06 18.96 -9.64
N ASP A 184 -3.52 19.68 -8.61
CA ASP A 184 -2.75 20.74 -7.97
C ASP A 184 -1.50 20.20 -7.26
N MET A 185 -1.62 19.07 -6.56
CA MET A 185 -0.47 18.42 -5.92
C MET A 185 0.48 17.83 -6.96
N MET A 186 -0.04 17.24 -8.04
CA MET A 186 0.79 16.78 -9.14
C MET A 186 1.54 17.93 -9.81
N GLN A 187 0.90 19.09 -10.00
CA GLN A 187 1.53 20.28 -10.58
C GLN A 187 2.64 20.82 -9.68
N ALA A 188 2.40 20.86 -8.37
CA ALA A 188 3.43 21.19 -7.38
C ALA A 188 4.62 20.23 -7.48
N MET A 189 4.38 18.92 -7.57
CA MET A 189 5.43 17.92 -7.71
C MET A 189 6.21 18.07 -9.04
N LYS A 190 5.54 18.33 -10.16
CA LYS A 190 6.19 18.60 -11.46
C LYS A 190 7.16 19.77 -11.37
N SER A 191 6.81 20.82 -10.62
CA SER A 191 7.70 21.98 -10.40
C SER A 191 8.95 21.64 -9.57
N PHE A 192 8.92 20.56 -8.79
CA PHE A 192 10.03 20.15 -7.95
C PHE A 192 11.13 19.42 -8.74
N THR A 193 10.77 18.65 -9.78
CA THR A 193 11.73 17.83 -10.55
C THR A 193 12.91 18.64 -11.13
N PRO A 194 12.72 19.80 -11.78
CA PRO A 194 13.85 20.58 -12.29
C PRO A 194 14.77 21.08 -11.16
N ARG A 195 14.19 21.41 -10.01
CA ARG A 195 14.97 21.84 -8.83
C ARG A 195 15.81 20.69 -8.29
N LEU A 196 15.26 19.49 -8.25
CA LEU A 196 16.00 18.28 -7.84
C LEU A 196 17.20 18.04 -8.76
N ILE A 197 16.99 18.05 -10.08
CA ILE A 197 18.06 17.88 -11.09
C ILE A 197 19.17 18.91 -10.89
N LYS A 198 18.82 20.18 -10.68
CA LYS A 198 19.79 21.25 -10.44
C LYS A 198 20.58 21.06 -9.14
N GLN A 199 20.00 20.42 -8.13
CA GLN A 199 20.63 20.18 -6.82
C GLN A 199 21.42 18.88 -6.75
N MET A 200 21.21 17.94 -7.68
CA MET A 200 21.89 16.63 -7.69
C MET A 200 23.41 16.71 -7.53
N PRO A 201 24.14 17.61 -8.21
CA PRO A 201 25.60 17.69 -8.06
C PRO A 201 26.05 18.01 -6.63
N GLU A 202 25.35 18.94 -5.97
CA GLU A 202 25.66 19.31 -4.58
C GLU A 202 25.27 18.21 -3.59
N ILE A 203 24.19 17.46 -3.88
CA ILE A 203 23.83 16.27 -3.12
C ILE A 203 24.94 15.21 -3.24
N MET A 204 25.43 14.94 -4.45
CA MET A 204 26.51 13.98 -4.68
C MET A 204 27.80 14.35 -3.95
N LYS A 205 28.20 15.63 -3.95
CA LYS A 205 29.34 16.11 -3.14
C LYS A 205 29.15 15.84 -1.64
N LYS A 206 27.94 16.05 -1.12
CA LYS A 206 27.62 15.78 0.29
C LYS A 206 27.67 14.29 0.60
N VAL A 207 27.21 13.44 -0.32
CA VAL A 207 27.32 11.98 -0.20
C VAL A 207 28.79 11.58 -0.17
N GLU A 208 29.61 12.03 -1.13
CA GLU A 208 31.05 11.74 -1.18
C GLU A 208 31.75 12.14 0.13
N ALA A 209 31.47 13.33 0.65
CA ALA A 209 32.04 13.80 1.91
C ALA A 209 31.62 12.94 3.11
N ALA A 210 30.36 12.47 3.13
CA ALA A 210 29.84 11.62 4.20
C ALA A 210 30.33 10.17 4.12
N THR A 211 30.67 9.68 2.93
CA THR A 211 31.12 8.29 2.71
C THR A 211 32.62 8.13 2.57
N LYS A 212 33.40 9.22 2.61
CA LYS A 212 34.85 9.21 2.38
C LYS A 212 35.64 8.24 3.28
N ASP A 213 35.13 7.99 4.49
CA ASP A 213 35.78 7.16 5.51
C ASP A 213 35.25 5.71 5.51
N LEU A 214 34.31 5.39 4.61
CA LEU A 214 33.78 4.04 4.48
C LEU A 214 34.71 3.17 3.61
N PRO A 215 34.84 1.87 3.92
CA PRO A 215 35.53 0.93 3.05
C PRO A 215 34.87 0.88 1.67
N PRO A 216 35.63 0.58 0.60
CA PRO A 216 35.09 0.55 -0.76
C PRO A 216 33.93 -0.46 -0.89
N PRO A 217 32.93 -0.18 -1.76
CA PRO A 217 31.84 -1.12 -2.02
C PRO A 217 32.39 -2.50 -2.36
N ALA A 218 31.76 -3.55 -1.82
CA ALA A 218 32.14 -4.91 -2.13
C ALA A 218 32.09 -5.12 -3.65
N LYS A 219 33.17 -5.69 -4.23
CA LYS A 219 33.20 -5.97 -5.67
C LYS A 219 32.06 -6.93 -5.99
N GLU A 220 31.17 -6.52 -6.89
CA GLU A 220 30.16 -7.41 -7.45
C GLU A 220 30.88 -8.62 -8.05
N THR A 221 30.66 -9.78 -7.44
CA THR A 221 31.14 -11.05 -7.99
C THR A 221 30.19 -11.37 -9.12
N LYS A 222 30.56 -11.03 -10.36
CA LYS A 222 29.79 -11.43 -11.53
C LYS A 222 29.67 -12.97 -11.53
N GLN A 223 28.44 -13.46 -11.39
CA GLN A 223 28.08 -14.84 -11.70
C GLN A 223 27.79 -14.97 -13.19
#